data_AF-Q4DNJ3-F1
#
_entry.id   AF-Q4DNJ3-F1
#
_cell.length_a   1.000
_cell.length_b   1.000
_cell.length_c   1.000
_cell.angle_alpha   90.00
_cell.angle_beta   90.00
_cell.angle_gamma   90.00
#
_symmetry.space_group_name_H-M   'P 1'
#
loop_
_entity.id
_entity.type
_entity.pdbx_description
1 polymer ?
#
loop_
_entity_poly.entity_id
_entity_poly.type
_entity_poly.pdbx_seq_one_letter_code
_entity_poly.pdbx_strand_id
1 'polypeptide(L)'
;MNEGSPKKSKSGFISPLNRTATSVHREMPLSEGRETELALIAATLANKQLQVSKLTSAYYVKTNHKLVQENEKLEHELEEKERESFAVMEALEDRMNAVKCDNAEMKEKLTAARDSAWRDVMEEMASMQERLEESEYHTSSLQKRIEWLEEELASVDAFRQARDKHQREMENLKKEYTEEQDKHARDSHLLRMQLMEERVRIRAEEQLLNRRHEEDVRKMAMELLTQKTRDVDEENQQLLEEKIFLSEDAKAARNEADALRQENYKLRQNAALAKSAEEEFTAHAVRQKREITLLREQVKTTEDNLKAVVESYEKRIQKQAREHAAALRRLTQERDEANCFAESLRRELVKMRSLSRQMVERRTELEMFFHDALAQVRREMLEERRRGTRYIGHQHSNSSSFQRTTPRLKEGEGELMLISNRRLRLPLPPPLQIGGSGSNTTWHSKESPAGDGNMGGPSLPLITLPKEELAVTRSSRLIPAKEWHYNEGGALTTRFLPSSEEPLFAHSDLSCIPNAPKLKDLQSIEISQLCWKDKERVLQILFKQLQGKSNFSKAEQCKSTGDTGDLVGSVVVNSETHTFLTE
;
A
#
# COMPACT_ATOMS: atom_id res chain seq x y z
N MET A 1 43.11 10.46 -1.45
CA MET A 1 44.23 9.56 -1.11
C MET A 1 44.69 8.96 -2.44
N ASN A 2 45.72 9.41 -3.16
CA ASN A 2 47.03 9.93 -2.76
C ASN A 2 47.38 11.27 -3.44
N GLU A 3 48.22 11.99 -2.71
CA GLU A 3 48.97 13.25 -2.89
C GLU A 3 49.50 13.52 -4.32
N GLY A 4 49.55 14.76 -4.83
CA GLY A 4 50.50 15.83 -4.43
C GLY A 4 51.83 15.66 -5.21
N SER A 5 52.45 16.60 -5.91
CA SER A 5 52.46 18.06 -5.95
C SER A 5 53.19 18.54 -7.24
N PRO A 6 53.04 19.80 -7.68
CA PRO A 6 53.74 20.41 -8.83
C PRO A 6 54.91 21.32 -8.40
N LYS A 7 55.85 21.61 -9.32
CA LYS A 7 56.92 22.66 -9.34
C LYS A 7 58.03 22.16 -10.29
N LYS A 8 58.70 22.89 -11.18
CA LYS A 8 59.14 24.29 -11.24
C LYS A 8 59.76 24.56 -12.64
N SER A 9 59.29 25.63 -13.28
CA SER A 9 60.09 26.72 -13.89
C SER A 9 61.49 26.46 -14.47
N LYS A 10 61.70 26.83 -15.75
CA LYS A 10 62.91 27.55 -16.18
C LYS A 10 62.61 28.47 -17.38
N SER A 11 62.72 29.77 -17.12
CA SER A 11 62.60 30.93 -18.01
C SER A 11 63.95 31.34 -18.61
N GLY A 12 63.92 32.25 -19.60
CA GLY A 12 65.07 33.05 -20.05
C GLY A 12 65.30 32.89 -21.56
N PHE A 13 64.70 33.65 -22.48
CA PHE A 13 64.79 35.10 -22.74
C PHE A 13 66.17 35.54 -23.28
N ILE A 14 66.11 36.43 -24.30
CA ILE A 14 67.16 37.34 -24.87
C ILE A 14 67.65 37.00 -26.30
N SER A 15 66.85 37.49 -27.27
CA SER A 15 67.11 38.33 -28.46
C SER A 15 68.52 38.91 -28.81
N PRO A 16 68.69 39.42 -30.06
CA PRO A 16 69.92 39.50 -30.85
C PRO A 16 70.58 40.90 -30.90
N LEU A 17 71.80 41.05 -31.43
CA LEU A 17 72.28 42.32 -31.99
C LEU A 17 73.53 42.21 -32.92
N ASN A 18 73.43 42.96 -34.01
CA ASN A 18 74.40 43.34 -35.03
C ASN A 18 75.72 43.97 -34.52
N ARG A 19 76.73 44.04 -35.41
CA ARG A 19 77.59 45.21 -35.80
C ARG A 19 79.04 44.79 -36.08
N THR A 20 79.50 44.81 -37.33
CA THR A 20 80.07 45.95 -38.12
C THR A 20 81.46 46.45 -37.69
N ALA A 21 82.38 46.32 -38.65
CA ALA A 21 83.31 47.34 -39.17
C ALA A 21 84.59 47.67 -38.39
N THR A 22 85.50 48.32 -39.15
CA THR A 22 86.84 48.88 -38.82
C THR A 22 88.00 47.89 -39.06
N SER A 23 89.17 48.23 -39.61
CA SER A 23 89.82 49.52 -39.90
C SER A 23 91.07 49.24 -40.78
N VAL A 24 91.28 49.92 -41.91
CA VAL A 24 92.17 51.10 -42.18
C VAL A 24 93.71 50.87 -42.12
N HIS A 25 94.41 51.43 -43.14
CA HIS A 25 95.86 51.77 -43.28
C HIS A 25 96.78 50.65 -43.84
N ARG A 26 97.79 50.87 -44.74
CA ARG A 26 98.61 52.06 -45.06
C ARG A 26 99.49 51.83 -46.35
N GLU A 27 99.53 52.83 -47.25
CA GLU A 27 100.68 53.49 -47.98
C GLU A 27 101.84 52.65 -48.60
N MET A 28 102.13 52.70 -49.94
CA MET A 28 102.94 53.68 -50.76
C MET A 28 104.50 53.55 -50.63
N PRO A 29 105.38 54.07 -51.53
CA PRO A 29 105.38 54.23 -53.02
C PRO A 29 106.78 54.13 -53.75
N LEU A 30 106.79 54.37 -55.09
CA LEU A 30 107.81 54.98 -56.00
C LEU A 30 108.81 54.14 -56.83
N SER A 31 108.72 54.27 -58.18
CA SER A 31 109.74 54.89 -59.07
C SER A 31 109.43 54.62 -60.58
N GLU A 32 108.57 55.41 -61.23
CA GLU A 32 108.84 56.44 -62.28
C GLU A 32 109.46 55.98 -63.63
N GLY A 33 108.69 56.14 -64.73
CA GLY A 33 109.26 56.27 -66.08
C GLY A 33 108.35 56.19 -67.33
N ARG A 34 107.25 55.41 -67.37
CA ARG A 34 106.43 55.20 -68.62
C ARG A 34 104.91 54.92 -68.44
N GLU A 35 104.30 55.25 -67.29
CA GLU A 35 102.99 54.69 -66.85
C GLU A 35 101.71 55.48 -67.24
N THR A 36 101.81 56.65 -67.86
CA THR A 36 100.65 57.55 -68.07
C THR A 36 99.65 57.09 -69.12
N GLU A 37 100.05 56.27 -70.10
CA GLU A 37 99.12 55.73 -71.11
C GLU A 37 98.43 54.43 -70.66
N LEU A 38 99.13 53.57 -69.91
CA LEU A 38 98.56 52.35 -69.33
C LEU A 38 97.54 52.65 -68.23
N ALA A 39 97.74 53.71 -67.43
CA ALA A 39 96.78 54.17 -66.43
C ALA A 39 95.46 54.66 -67.06
N LEU A 40 95.51 55.30 -68.24
CA LEU A 40 94.30 55.76 -68.94
C LEU A 40 93.50 54.58 -69.52
N ILE A 41 94.18 53.58 -70.08
CA ILE A 41 93.56 52.34 -70.59
C ILE A 41 92.99 51.51 -69.43
N ALA A 42 93.72 51.41 -68.30
CA ALA A 42 93.22 50.76 -67.09
C ALA A 42 92.00 51.51 -66.51
N ALA A 43 91.99 52.85 -66.50
CA ALA A 43 90.87 53.65 -66.04
C ALA A 43 89.63 53.53 -66.95
N THR A 44 89.80 53.42 -68.27
CA THR A 44 88.67 53.20 -69.20
C THR A 44 88.11 51.78 -69.13
N LEU A 45 88.97 50.76 -69.02
CA LEU A 45 88.53 49.38 -68.78
C LEU A 45 87.83 49.25 -67.42
N ALA A 46 88.40 49.84 -66.37
CA ALA A 46 87.80 49.90 -65.04
C ALA A 46 86.46 50.65 -65.03
N ASN A 47 86.31 51.73 -65.80
CA ASN A 47 85.03 52.42 -65.94
C ASN A 47 83.97 51.58 -66.66
N LYS A 48 84.34 50.79 -67.68
CA LYS A 48 83.40 49.91 -68.38
C LYS A 48 83.02 48.71 -67.52
N GLN A 49 83.97 48.12 -66.79
CA GLN A 49 83.70 47.12 -65.75
C GLN A 49 82.82 47.70 -64.64
N LEU A 50 83.05 48.96 -64.23
CA LEU A 50 82.22 49.67 -63.25
C LEU A 50 80.79 49.88 -63.77
N GLN A 51 80.61 50.20 -65.05
CA GLN A 51 79.27 50.29 -65.65
C GLN A 51 78.55 48.95 -65.72
N VAL A 52 79.24 47.88 -66.15
CA VAL A 52 78.67 46.52 -66.16
C VAL A 52 78.33 46.09 -64.74
N SER A 53 79.21 46.34 -63.77
CA SER A 53 78.98 46.11 -62.34
C SER A 53 77.80 46.92 -61.80
N LYS A 54 77.65 48.19 -62.21
CA LYS A 54 76.49 49.02 -61.85
C LYS A 54 75.19 48.50 -62.45
N LEU A 55 75.19 48.02 -63.70
CA LEU A 55 74.01 47.47 -64.34
C LEU A 55 73.61 46.12 -63.75
N THR A 56 74.57 45.23 -63.49
CA THR A 56 74.30 43.96 -62.79
C THR A 56 73.85 44.23 -61.36
N SER A 57 74.49 45.15 -60.64
CA SER A 57 74.03 45.61 -59.33
C SER A 57 72.60 46.16 -59.37
N ALA A 58 72.27 47.02 -60.34
CA ALA A 58 70.91 47.54 -60.50
C ALA A 58 69.88 46.44 -60.82
N TYR A 59 70.26 45.44 -61.62
CA TYR A 59 69.45 44.25 -61.88
C TYR A 59 69.22 43.45 -60.59
N TYR A 60 70.28 43.14 -59.85
CA TYR A 60 70.20 42.43 -58.57
C TYR A 60 69.40 43.21 -57.52
N VAL A 61 69.49 44.54 -57.51
CA VAL A 61 68.67 45.40 -56.64
C VAL A 61 67.20 45.29 -57.02
N LYS A 62 66.86 45.31 -58.32
CA LYS A 62 65.47 45.14 -58.76
C LYS A 62 64.93 43.74 -58.47
N THR A 63 65.71 42.68 -58.67
CA THR A 63 65.28 41.31 -58.36
C THR A 63 65.18 41.09 -56.85
N ASN A 64 66.14 41.59 -56.07
CA ASN A 64 66.06 41.56 -54.61
C ASN A 64 64.85 42.36 -54.11
N HIS A 65 64.54 43.50 -54.72
CA HIS A 65 63.35 44.26 -54.34
C HIS A 65 62.06 43.48 -54.60
N LYS A 66 61.97 42.73 -55.72
CA LYS A 66 60.84 41.82 -55.97
C LYS A 66 60.77 40.67 -54.97
N LEU A 67 61.91 40.03 -54.69
CA LEU A 67 61.97 38.96 -53.70
C LEU A 67 61.62 39.44 -52.30
N VAL A 68 62.02 40.66 -51.93
CA VAL A 68 61.64 41.31 -50.66
C VAL A 68 60.13 41.53 -50.62
N GLN A 69 59.52 42.05 -51.69
CA GLN A 69 58.07 42.21 -51.75
C GLN A 69 57.31 40.87 -51.70
N GLU A 70 57.85 39.82 -52.33
CA GLU A 70 57.27 38.47 -52.26
C GLU A 70 57.43 37.86 -50.86
N ASN A 71 58.58 38.04 -50.21
CA ASN A 71 58.79 37.64 -48.82
C ASN A 71 57.86 38.41 -47.86
N GLU A 72 57.74 39.73 -48.00
CA GLU A 72 56.81 40.55 -47.19
C GLU A 72 55.36 40.05 -47.33
N LYS A 73 54.96 39.61 -48.54
CA LYS A 73 53.64 39.00 -48.76
C LYS A 73 53.51 37.63 -48.10
N LEU A 74 54.50 36.75 -48.26
CA LEU A 74 54.49 35.42 -47.64
C LEU A 74 54.54 35.52 -46.12
N GLU A 75 55.28 36.48 -45.56
CA GLU A 75 55.30 36.79 -44.13
C GLU A 75 53.91 37.24 -43.68
N HIS A 76 53.25 38.15 -44.40
CA HIS A 76 51.89 38.55 -44.08
C HIS A 76 50.88 37.39 -44.16
N GLU A 77 50.99 36.52 -45.17
CA GLU A 77 50.14 35.33 -45.31
C GLU A 77 50.39 34.31 -44.20
N LEU A 78 51.65 34.11 -43.81
CA LEU A 78 52.02 33.26 -42.67
C LEU A 78 51.46 33.82 -41.37
N GLU A 79 51.62 35.11 -41.11
CA GLU A 79 51.06 35.75 -39.93
C GLU A 79 49.53 35.65 -39.91
N GLU A 80 48.85 35.79 -41.06
CA GLU A 80 47.40 35.56 -41.15
C GLU A 80 47.04 34.11 -40.84
N LYS A 81 47.76 33.14 -41.39
CA LYS A 81 47.55 31.70 -41.10
C LYS A 81 47.82 31.37 -39.64
N GLU A 82 48.81 32.00 -39.02
CA GLU A 82 49.12 31.86 -37.61
C GLU A 82 47.99 32.43 -36.74
N ARG A 83 47.43 33.61 -37.10
CA ARG A 83 46.27 34.19 -36.42
C ARG A 83 45.03 33.29 -36.56
N GLU A 84 44.76 32.77 -37.75
CA GLU A 84 43.65 31.81 -37.98
C GLU A 84 43.86 30.52 -37.17
N SER A 85 45.08 29.98 -37.17
CA SER A 85 45.44 28.78 -36.40
C SER A 85 45.28 29.02 -34.90
N PHE A 86 45.70 30.18 -34.40
CA PHE A 86 45.54 30.54 -33.00
C PHE A 86 44.06 30.63 -32.62
N ALA A 87 43.23 31.30 -33.43
CA ALA A 87 41.79 31.40 -33.18
C ALA A 87 41.09 30.03 -33.20
N VAL A 88 41.52 29.10 -34.07
CA VAL A 88 40.99 27.72 -34.08
C VAL A 88 41.43 26.95 -32.84
N MET A 89 42.70 27.08 -32.41
CA MET A 89 43.16 26.43 -31.18
C MET A 89 42.44 26.98 -29.96
N GLU A 90 42.27 28.30 -29.86
CA GLU A 90 41.50 28.94 -28.78
C GLU A 90 40.06 28.41 -28.75
N ALA A 91 39.38 28.37 -29.90
CA ALA A 91 38.02 27.82 -29.98
C ALA A 91 37.95 26.32 -29.63
N LEU A 92 38.98 25.54 -29.96
CA LEU A 92 39.06 24.12 -29.58
C LEU A 92 39.36 23.95 -28.09
N GLU A 93 40.21 24.79 -27.51
CA GLU A 93 40.50 24.83 -26.08
C GLU A 93 39.26 25.21 -25.28
N ASP A 94 38.54 26.26 -25.69
CA ASP A 94 37.27 26.66 -25.09
C ASP A 94 36.24 25.54 -25.17
N ARG A 95 36.11 24.89 -26.33
CA ARG A 95 35.21 23.75 -26.49
C ARG A 95 35.63 22.56 -25.62
N MET A 96 36.93 22.29 -25.51
CA MET A 96 37.45 21.25 -24.63
C MET A 96 37.19 21.57 -23.17
N ASN A 97 37.35 22.83 -22.76
CA ASN A 97 37.09 23.29 -21.41
C ASN A 97 35.59 23.23 -21.07
N ALA A 98 34.71 23.64 -22.00
CA ALA A 98 33.26 23.49 -21.86
C ALA A 98 32.87 22.02 -21.65
N VAL A 99 33.37 21.10 -22.48
CA VAL A 99 33.11 19.66 -22.33
C VAL A 99 33.70 19.09 -21.02
N LYS A 100 34.82 19.62 -20.53
CA LYS A 100 35.37 19.24 -19.22
C LYS A 100 34.50 19.73 -18.08
N CYS A 101 33.98 20.96 -18.16
CA CYS A 101 33.01 21.52 -17.21
C CYS A 101 31.72 20.67 -17.20
N ASP A 102 31.14 20.38 -18.35
CA ASP A 102 29.94 19.53 -18.47
C ASP A 102 30.18 18.12 -17.89
N ASN A 103 31.33 17.52 -18.17
CA ASN A 103 31.70 16.21 -17.58
C ASN A 103 31.87 16.28 -16.06
N ALA A 104 32.42 17.38 -15.53
CA ALA A 104 32.55 17.58 -14.09
C ALA A 104 31.17 17.73 -13.44
N GLU A 105 30.28 18.54 -14.03
CA GLU A 105 28.90 18.70 -13.57
C GLU A 105 28.11 17.39 -13.62
N MET A 106 28.24 16.60 -14.69
CA MET A 106 27.55 15.31 -14.79
C MET A 106 28.07 14.29 -13.79
N LYS A 107 29.39 14.29 -13.51
CA LYS A 107 29.96 13.46 -12.44
C LYS A 107 29.44 13.86 -11.07
N GLU A 108 29.38 15.16 -10.79
CA GLU A 108 28.84 15.68 -9.54
C GLU A 108 27.35 15.33 -9.37
N LYS A 109 26.55 15.48 -10.43
CA LYS A 109 25.13 15.07 -10.44
C LYS A 109 24.97 13.56 -10.22
N LEU A 110 25.81 12.73 -10.81
CA LEU A 110 25.79 11.27 -10.60
C LEU A 110 26.20 10.89 -9.17
N THR A 111 27.21 11.53 -8.59
CA THR A 111 27.59 11.27 -7.19
C THR A 111 26.51 11.76 -6.23
N ALA A 112 25.95 12.95 -6.46
CA ALA A 112 24.86 13.48 -5.63
C ALA A 112 23.60 12.59 -5.69
N ALA A 113 23.23 12.09 -6.87
CA ALA A 113 22.11 11.16 -7.04
C ALA A 113 22.37 9.79 -6.42
N ARG A 114 23.61 9.29 -6.50
CA ARG A 114 24.03 8.06 -5.81
C ARG A 114 23.96 8.21 -4.30
N ASP A 115 24.44 9.33 -3.76
CA ASP A 115 24.45 9.59 -2.32
C ASP A 115 23.04 9.86 -1.78
N SER A 116 22.16 10.48 -2.56
CA SER A 116 20.75 10.60 -2.20
C SER A 116 20.04 9.25 -2.19
N ALA A 117 20.20 8.44 -3.23
CA ALA A 117 19.62 7.10 -3.28
C ALA A 117 20.13 6.21 -2.14
N TRP A 118 21.41 6.32 -1.77
CA TRP A 118 21.98 5.56 -0.66
C TRP A 118 21.41 6.01 0.70
N ARG A 119 21.19 7.33 0.90
CA ARG A 119 20.51 7.85 2.10
C ARG A 119 19.06 7.36 2.19
N ASP A 120 18.30 7.45 1.11
CA ASP A 120 16.90 7.02 1.08
C ASP A 120 16.79 5.51 1.39
N VAL A 121 17.69 4.68 0.84
CA VAL A 121 17.76 3.24 1.15
C VAL A 121 18.11 2.99 2.63
N MET A 122 19.05 3.74 3.20
CA MET A 122 19.38 3.59 4.63
C MET A 122 18.24 4.03 5.55
N GLU A 123 17.52 5.09 5.21
CA GLU A 123 16.37 5.58 5.98
C GLU A 123 15.22 4.56 5.94
N GLU A 124 14.92 3.98 4.77
CA GLU A 124 13.95 2.89 4.63
C GLU A 124 14.39 1.63 5.37
N MET A 125 15.69 1.27 5.31
CA MET A 125 16.23 0.15 6.09
C MET A 125 16.10 0.38 7.61
N ALA A 126 16.34 1.60 8.09
CA ALA A 126 16.18 1.95 9.50
C ALA A 126 14.71 1.90 9.94
N SER A 127 13.78 2.44 9.12
CA SER A 127 12.33 2.37 9.35
C SER A 127 11.80 0.92 9.34
N MET A 128 12.31 0.07 8.45
CA MET A 128 11.98 -1.36 8.43
C MET A 128 12.50 -2.08 9.68
N GLN A 129 13.72 -1.75 10.13
CA GLN A 129 14.32 -2.33 11.33
C GLN A 129 13.54 -1.96 12.59
N GLU A 130 13.14 -0.69 12.74
CA GLU A 130 12.31 -0.23 13.86
C GLU A 130 10.96 -0.96 13.91
N ARG A 131 10.28 -1.12 12.76
CA ARG A 131 9.03 -1.90 12.68
C ARG A 131 9.21 -3.38 13.02
N LEU A 132 10.34 -3.98 12.64
CA LEU A 132 10.66 -5.35 13.03
C LEU A 132 10.84 -5.46 14.55
N GLU A 133 11.58 -4.54 15.17
CA GLU A 133 11.79 -4.52 16.62
C GLU A 133 10.48 -4.29 17.39
N GLU A 134 9.60 -3.43 16.91
CA GLU A 134 8.26 -3.24 17.47
C GLU A 134 7.42 -4.53 17.39
N SER A 135 7.43 -5.20 16.24
CA SER A 135 6.72 -6.47 16.03
C SER A 135 7.28 -7.60 16.92
N GLU A 136 8.59 -7.68 17.08
CA GLU A 136 9.27 -8.63 17.97
C GLU A 136 8.93 -8.37 19.44
N TYR A 137 8.85 -7.10 19.85
CA TYR A 137 8.40 -6.73 21.19
C TYR A 137 6.94 -7.13 21.44
N HIS A 138 6.05 -6.88 20.49
CA HIS A 138 4.63 -7.25 20.59
C HIS A 138 4.47 -8.78 20.65
N THR A 139 5.21 -9.51 19.82
CA THR A 139 5.21 -10.98 19.80
C THR A 139 5.72 -11.54 21.13
N SER A 140 6.81 -10.98 21.67
CA SER A 140 7.37 -11.39 22.97
C SER A 140 6.41 -11.09 24.13
N SER A 141 5.69 -9.96 24.08
CA SER A 141 4.68 -9.60 25.08
C SER A 141 3.48 -10.57 25.05
N LEU A 142 3.00 -10.91 23.84
CA LEU A 142 1.92 -11.88 23.67
C LEU A 142 2.34 -13.30 24.09
N GLN A 143 3.57 -13.72 23.79
CA GLN A 143 4.12 -15.01 24.25
C GLN A 143 4.12 -15.10 25.77
N LYS A 144 4.64 -14.10 26.49
CA LYS A 144 4.58 -14.06 27.97
C LYS A 144 3.16 -14.09 28.52
N ARG A 145 2.22 -13.46 27.83
CA ARG A 145 0.80 -13.48 28.23
C ARG A 145 0.18 -14.86 28.03
N ILE A 146 0.53 -15.55 26.94
CA ILE A 146 0.09 -16.92 26.67
C ILE A 146 0.67 -17.87 27.72
N GLU A 147 1.97 -17.79 28.01
CA GLU A 147 2.63 -18.58 29.06
C GLU A 147 1.95 -18.42 30.42
N TRP A 148 1.65 -17.18 30.83
CA TRP A 148 0.92 -16.92 32.07
C TRP A 148 -0.50 -17.52 32.07
N LEU A 149 -1.23 -17.45 30.95
CA LEU A 149 -2.56 -18.05 30.83
C LEU A 149 -2.51 -19.58 30.86
N GLU A 150 -1.46 -20.19 30.31
CA GLU A 150 -1.23 -21.64 30.37
C GLU A 150 -0.93 -22.11 31.80
N GLU A 151 -0.12 -21.35 32.56
CA GLU A 151 0.13 -21.60 33.98
C GLU A 151 -1.16 -21.50 34.82
N GLU A 152 -1.96 -20.45 34.60
CA GLU A 152 -3.25 -20.29 35.27
C GLU A 152 -4.22 -21.43 34.93
N LEU A 153 -4.28 -21.85 33.67
CA LEU A 153 -5.12 -22.98 33.23
C LEU A 153 -4.65 -24.29 33.87
N ALA A 154 -3.34 -24.54 33.92
CA ALA A 154 -2.77 -25.70 34.59
C ALA A 154 -3.11 -25.70 36.11
N SER A 155 -3.08 -24.53 36.75
CA SER A 155 -3.47 -24.38 38.16
C SER A 155 -4.95 -24.69 38.40
N VAL A 156 -5.84 -24.23 37.52
CA VAL A 156 -7.28 -24.49 37.57
C VAL A 156 -7.58 -25.98 37.36
N ASP A 157 -6.87 -26.65 36.45
CA ASP A 157 -7.03 -28.08 36.22
C ASP A 157 -6.51 -28.92 37.41
N ALA A 158 -5.40 -28.53 38.02
CA ALA A 158 -4.92 -29.15 39.26
C ALA A 158 -5.94 -28.98 40.40
N PHE A 159 -6.54 -27.79 40.55
CA PHE A 159 -7.60 -27.54 41.52
C PHE A 159 -8.85 -28.38 41.27
N ARG A 160 -9.27 -28.53 40.00
CA ARG A 160 -10.40 -29.41 39.63
C ARG A 160 -10.11 -30.87 40.00
N GLN A 161 -8.91 -31.38 39.68
CA GLN A 161 -8.52 -32.75 40.04
C GLN A 161 -8.50 -32.95 41.57
N ALA A 162 -7.98 -31.99 42.33
CA ALA A 162 -7.99 -32.03 43.79
C ALA A 162 -9.42 -32.01 44.36
N ARG A 163 -10.29 -31.14 43.85
CA ARG A 163 -11.71 -31.08 44.22
C ARG A 163 -12.42 -32.40 43.94
N ASP A 164 -12.19 -33.00 42.79
CA ASP A 164 -12.84 -34.26 42.40
C ASP A 164 -12.29 -35.44 43.23
N LYS A 165 -11.00 -35.40 43.61
CA LYS A 165 -10.41 -36.35 44.56
C LYS A 165 -11.08 -36.25 45.94
N HIS A 166 -11.20 -35.04 46.48
CA HIS A 166 -11.86 -34.83 47.77
C HIS A 166 -13.35 -35.17 47.74
N GLN A 167 -14.05 -34.90 46.64
CA GLN A 167 -15.44 -35.30 46.47
C GLN A 167 -15.59 -36.83 46.56
N ARG A 168 -14.72 -37.58 45.87
CA ARG A 168 -14.70 -39.06 45.94
C ARG A 168 -14.37 -39.57 47.34
N GLU A 169 -13.41 -38.96 48.03
CA GLU A 169 -13.08 -39.29 49.43
C GLU A 169 -14.30 -39.06 50.36
N MET A 170 -15.01 -37.95 50.18
CA MET A 170 -16.22 -37.63 50.95
C MET A 170 -17.37 -38.61 50.68
N GLU A 171 -17.55 -39.03 49.43
CA GLU A 171 -18.56 -40.03 49.06
C GLU A 171 -18.21 -41.42 49.62
N ASN A 172 -16.93 -41.80 49.60
CA ASN A 172 -16.47 -43.05 50.20
C ASN A 172 -16.67 -43.05 51.72
N LEU A 173 -16.29 -41.98 52.43
CA LEU A 173 -16.52 -41.84 53.87
C LEU A 173 -18.01 -41.90 54.22
N LYS A 174 -18.89 -41.30 53.40
CA LYS A 174 -20.34 -41.39 53.59
C LYS A 174 -20.85 -42.83 53.43
N LYS A 175 -20.36 -43.56 52.42
CA LYS A 175 -20.71 -44.98 52.21
C LYS A 175 -20.24 -45.84 53.40
N GLU A 176 -18.99 -45.68 53.82
CA GLU A 176 -18.42 -46.37 54.98
C GLU A 176 -19.23 -46.09 56.25
N TYR A 177 -19.60 -44.82 56.50
CA TYR A 177 -20.44 -44.45 57.63
C TYR A 177 -21.82 -45.12 57.60
N THR A 178 -22.48 -45.16 56.44
CA THR A 178 -23.78 -45.84 56.31
C THR A 178 -23.67 -47.36 56.49
N GLU A 179 -22.59 -47.98 55.98
CA GLU A 179 -22.34 -49.41 56.16
C GLU A 179 -22.06 -49.76 57.63
N GLU A 180 -21.32 -48.93 58.34
CA GLU A 180 -21.07 -49.07 59.79
C GLU A 180 -22.39 -48.94 60.57
N GLN A 181 -23.20 -47.93 60.26
CA GLN A 181 -24.52 -47.75 60.87
C GLN A 181 -25.44 -48.97 60.64
N ASP A 182 -25.43 -49.54 59.44
CA ASP A 182 -26.20 -50.75 59.12
C ASP A 182 -25.67 -52.00 59.82
N LYS A 183 -24.35 -52.12 59.99
CA LYS A 183 -23.73 -53.21 60.78
C LYS A 183 -24.13 -53.08 62.24
N HIS A 184 -23.97 -51.90 62.84
CA HIS A 184 -24.38 -51.62 64.21
C HIS A 184 -25.89 -51.88 64.43
N ALA A 185 -26.75 -51.53 63.47
CA ALA A 185 -28.17 -51.82 63.53
C ALA A 185 -28.47 -53.32 63.52
N ARG A 186 -27.77 -54.10 62.69
CA ARG A 186 -27.86 -55.57 62.63
C ARG A 186 -27.38 -56.22 63.92
N ASP A 187 -26.24 -55.80 64.45
CA ASP A 187 -25.68 -56.34 65.69
C ASP A 187 -26.59 -56.01 66.89
N SER A 188 -27.10 -54.78 66.94
CA SER A 188 -28.09 -54.36 67.94
C SER A 188 -29.41 -55.14 67.83
N HIS A 189 -29.83 -55.53 66.62
CA HIS A 189 -30.98 -56.39 66.42
C HIS A 189 -30.70 -57.83 66.89
N LEU A 190 -29.55 -58.39 66.52
CA LEU A 190 -29.13 -59.74 66.91
C LEU A 190 -29.06 -59.88 68.43
N LEU A 191 -28.40 -58.93 69.11
CA LEU A 191 -28.30 -58.94 70.57
C LEU A 191 -29.68 -58.86 71.23
N ARG A 192 -30.61 -58.04 70.70
CA ARG A 192 -31.99 -57.97 71.20
C ARG A 192 -32.74 -59.30 71.01
N MET A 193 -32.53 -59.99 69.90
CA MET A 193 -33.11 -61.32 69.67
C MET A 193 -32.55 -62.35 70.65
N GLN A 194 -31.23 -62.41 70.83
CA GLN A 194 -30.60 -63.30 71.82
C GLN A 194 -31.10 -63.03 73.24
N LEU A 195 -31.22 -61.76 73.64
CA LEU A 195 -31.78 -61.39 74.95
C LEU A 195 -33.26 -61.79 75.07
N MET A 196 -34.03 -61.70 73.99
CA MET A 196 -35.43 -62.12 73.98
C MET A 196 -35.55 -63.63 74.08
N GLU A 197 -34.73 -64.39 73.35
CA GLU A 197 -34.64 -65.85 73.40
C GLU A 197 -34.28 -66.32 74.81
N GLU A 198 -33.24 -65.74 75.41
CA GLU A 198 -32.82 -66.04 76.78
C GLU A 198 -33.92 -65.73 77.81
N ARG A 199 -34.57 -64.58 77.67
CA ARG A 199 -35.70 -64.21 78.54
C ARG A 199 -36.89 -65.16 78.38
N VAL A 200 -37.18 -65.63 77.17
CA VAL A 200 -38.24 -66.61 76.91
C VAL A 200 -37.87 -67.96 77.51
N ARG A 201 -36.62 -68.39 77.36
CA ARG A 201 -36.08 -69.63 77.95
C ARG A 201 -36.26 -69.63 79.47
N ILE A 202 -35.79 -68.58 80.15
CA ILE A 202 -35.90 -68.44 81.61
C ILE A 202 -37.36 -68.45 82.07
N ARG A 203 -38.25 -67.73 81.36
CA ARG A 203 -39.70 -67.73 81.68
C ARG A 203 -40.34 -69.09 81.49
N ALA A 204 -39.92 -69.88 80.50
CA ALA A 204 -40.42 -71.23 80.29
C ALA A 204 -39.99 -72.17 81.42
N GLU A 205 -38.73 -72.07 81.87
CA GLU A 205 -38.21 -72.81 83.03
C GLU A 205 -38.96 -72.43 84.32
N GLU A 206 -39.20 -71.12 84.54
CA GLU A 206 -39.99 -70.61 85.67
C GLU A 206 -41.44 -71.12 85.64
N GLN A 207 -42.11 -71.07 84.48
CA GLN A 207 -43.46 -71.61 84.33
C GLN A 207 -43.53 -73.12 84.61
N LEU A 208 -42.53 -73.88 84.19
CA LEU A 208 -42.46 -75.32 84.48
C LEU A 208 -42.33 -75.58 85.98
N LEU A 209 -41.49 -74.81 86.67
CA LEU A 209 -41.32 -74.91 88.12
C LEU A 209 -42.61 -74.53 88.86
N ASN A 210 -43.28 -73.47 88.43
CA ASN A 210 -44.57 -73.04 88.99
C ASN A 210 -45.65 -74.10 88.79
N ARG A 211 -45.76 -74.71 87.60
CA ARG A 211 -46.72 -75.80 87.35
C ARG A 211 -46.52 -76.99 88.29
N ARG A 212 -45.27 -77.42 88.51
CA ARG A 212 -44.95 -78.50 89.46
C ARG A 212 -45.38 -78.13 90.88
N HIS A 213 -45.08 -76.91 91.30
CA HIS A 213 -45.49 -76.42 92.62
C HIS A 213 -47.02 -76.38 92.75
N GLU A 214 -47.74 -75.88 91.75
CA GLU A 214 -49.21 -75.87 91.71
C GLU A 214 -49.79 -77.28 91.74
N GLU A 215 -49.20 -78.23 91.03
CA GLU A 215 -49.61 -79.64 91.05
C GLU A 215 -49.43 -80.28 92.43
N ASP A 216 -48.30 -80.05 93.09
CA ASP A 216 -48.05 -80.57 94.43
C ASP A 216 -49.01 -79.97 95.45
N VAL A 217 -49.25 -78.65 95.40
CA VAL A 217 -50.24 -77.97 96.23
C VAL A 217 -51.65 -78.50 95.95
N ARG A 218 -52.02 -78.73 94.68
CA ARG A 218 -53.33 -79.26 94.27
C ARG A 218 -53.55 -80.68 94.79
N LYS A 219 -52.55 -81.56 94.69
CA LYS A 219 -52.61 -82.93 95.23
C LYS A 219 -52.84 -82.91 96.74
N MET A 220 -52.04 -82.14 97.47
CA MET A 220 -52.20 -81.97 98.93
C MET A 220 -53.59 -81.42 99.29
N ALA A 221 -54.12 -80.47 98.50
CA ALA A 221 -55.46 -79.93 98.72
C ALA A 221 -56.56 -80.98 98.48
N MET A 222 -56.47 -81.76 97.39
CA MET A 222 -57.48 -82.79 97.05
C MET A 222 -57.54 -83.93 98.07
N GLU A 223 -56.41 -84.32 98.66
CA GLU A 223 -56.34 -85.34 99.71
C GLU A 223 -57.16 -84.97 100.96
N LEU A 224 -57.36 -83.67 101.22
CA LEU A 224 -58.09 -83.14 102.38
C LEU A 224 -59.60 -82.96 102.14
N LEU A 225 -60.08 -83.04 100.90
CA LEU A 225 -61.46 -82.69 100.55
C LEU A 225 -62.43 -83.89 100.62
N THR A 226 -63.68 -83.61 101.02
CA THR A 226 -64.80 -84.57 100.98
C THR A 226 -65.29 -84.77 99.54
N GLN A 227 -65.89 -85.93 99.23
CA GLN A 227 -66.29 -86.29 97.86
C GLN A 227 -67.18 -85.22 97.19
N LYS A 228 -68.20 -84.71 97.89
CA LYS A 228 -69.09 -83.67 97.34
C LYS A 228 -68.34 -82.39 96.98
N THR A 229 -67.31 -82.03 97.74
CA THR A 229 -66.47 -80.87 97.44
C THR A 229 -65.62 -81.11 96.19
N ARG A 230 -65.14 -82.35 95.98
CA ARG A 230 -64.39 -82.72 94.77
C ARG A 230 -65.23 -82.59 93.50
N ASP A 231 -66.47 -83.08 93.52
CA ASP A 231 -67.35 -83.00 92.34
C ASP A 231 -67.63 -81.52 91.94
N VAL A 232 -67.86 -80.65 92.94
CA VAL A 232 -68.02 -79.20 92.71
C VAL A 232 -66.72 -78.56 92.21
N ASP A 233 -65.58 -79.00 92.71
CA ASP A 233 -64.27 -78.53 92.23
C ASP A 233 -63.99 -78.95 90.79
N GLU A 234 -64.44 -80.13 90.36
CA GLU A 234 -64.35 -80.60 88.97
C GLU A 234 -65.23 -79.77 88.02
N GLU A 235 -66.49 -79.51 88.38
CA GLU A 235 -67.37 -78.62 87.59
C GLU A 235 -66.80 -77.19 87.51
N ASN A 236 -66.28 -76.67 88.62
CA ASN A 236 -65.62 -75.37 88.65
C ASN A 236 -64.37 -75.35 87.77
N GLN A 237 -63.59 -76.43 87.70
CA GLN A 237 -62.44 -76.54 86.80
C GLN A 237 -62.86 -76.46 85.33
N GLN A 238 -63.92 -77.16 84.93
CA GLN A 238 -64.43 -77.11 83.55
C GLN A 238 -64.89 -75.70 83.17
N LEU A 239 -65.64 -75.02 84.05
CA LEU A 239 -66.05 -73.63 83.82
C LEU A 239 -64.87 -72.66 83.78
N LEU A 240 -63.83 -72.91 84.57
CA LEU A 240 -62.59 -72.13 84.52
C LEU A 240 -61.86 -72.32 83.20
N GLU A 241 -61.77 -73.55 82.68
CA GLU A 241 -61.18 -73.85 81.38
C GLU A 241 -61.92 -73.16 80.23
N GLU A 242 -63.26 -73.26 80.19
CA GLU A 242 -64.09 -72.57 79.19
C GLU A 242 -63.93 -71.05 79.28
N LYS A 243 -63.93 -70.51 80.50
CA LYS A 243 -63.72 -69.07 80.72
C LYS A 243 -62.34 -68.63 80.23
N ILE A 244 -61.28 -69.40 80.50
CA ILE A 244 -59.93 -69.11 80.03
C ILE A 244 -59.93 -69.10 78.49
N PHE A 245 -60.46 -70.15 77.86
CA PHE A 245 -60.54 -70.27 76.41
C PHE A 245 -61.26 -69.08 75.75
N LEU A 246 -62.46 -68.73 76.20
CA LEU A 246 -63.20 -67.58 75.67
C LEU A 246 -62.49 -66.25 75.94
N SER A 247 -61.77 -66.14 77.07
CA SER A 247 -60.97 -64.95 77.36
C SER A 247 -59.76 -64.81 76.45
N GLU A 248 -59.15 -65.92 76.03
CA GLU A 248 -58.03 -65.95 75.09
C GLU A 248 -58.49 -65.60 73.68
N ASP A 249 -59.61 -66.17 73.22
CA ASP A 249 -60.20 -65.87 71.92
C ASP A 249 -60.64 -64.39 71.82
N ALA A 250 -61.29 -63.86 72.87
CA ALA A 250 -61.64 -62.45 72.94
C ALA A 250 -60.42 -61.51 72.95
N LYS A 251 -59.30 -61.94 73.57
CA LYS A 251 -58.03 -61.19 73.52
C LYS A 251 -57.40 -61.27 72.13
N ALA A 252 -57.40 -62.44 71.49
CA ALA A 252 -56.87 -62.61 70.13
C ALA A 252 -57.62 -61.73 69.12
N ALA A 253 -58.96 -61.75 69.15
CA ALA A 253 -59.78 -60.90 68.29
C ALA A 253 -59.56 -59.40 68.55
N ARG A 254 -59.36 -58.98 69.81
CA ARG A 254 -59.01 -57.58 70.13
C ARG A 254 -57.64 -57.20 69.59
N ASN A 255 -56.64 -58.06 69.75
CA ASN A 255 -55.29 -57.82 69.24
C ASN A 255 -55.28 -57.72 67.71
N GLU A 256 -56.02 -58.57 67.01
CA GLU A 256 -56.18 -58.50 65.55
C GLU A 256 -56.89 -57.20 65.13
N ALA A 257 -57.97 -56.82 65.80
CA ALA A 257 -58.66 -55.56 65.53
C ALA A 257 -57.75 -54.34 65.76
N ASP A 258 -56.93 -54.35 66.81
CA ASP A 258 -55.98 -53.28 67.10
C ASP A 258 -54.81 -53.26 66.10
N ALA A 259 -54.32 -54.43 65.66
CA ALA A 259 -53.31 -54.53 64.60
C ALA A 259 -53.84 -53.94 63.28
N LEU A 260 -55.04 -54.34 62.85
CA LEU A 260 -55.68 -53.81 61.65
C LEU A 260 -55.95 -52.30 61.74
N ARG A 261 -56.30 -51.78 62.92
CA ARG A 261 -56.45 -50.34 63.15
C ARG A 261 -55.12 -49.60 62.99
N GLN A 262 -54.03 -50.12 63.53
CA GLN A 262 -52.71 -49.52 63.39
C GLN A 262 -52.22 -49.56 61.94
N GLU A 263 -52.45 -50.65 61.22
CA GLU A 263 -52.14 -50.75 59.79
C GLU A 263 -52.95 -49.76 58.96
N ASN A 264 -54.26 -49.66 59.20
CA ASN A 264 -55.12 -48.66 58.55
C ASN A 264 -54.67 -47.23 58.85
N TYR A 265 -54.25 -46.95 60.08
CA TYR A 265 -53.71 -45.64 60.44
C TYR A 265 -52.43 -45.33 59.67
N LYS A 266 -51.47 -46.27 59.64
CA LYS A 266 -50.21 -46.12 58.88
C LYS A 266 -50.45 -45.96 57.38
N LEU A 267 -51.37 -46.75 56.80
CA LEU A 267 -51.74 -46.64 55.38
C LEU A 267 -52.36 -45.28 55.05
N ARG A 268 -53.22 -44.75 55.92
CA ARG A 268 -53.79 -43.40 55.73
C ARG A 268 -52.73 -42.31 55.81
N GLN A 269 -51.80 -42.42 56.76
CA GLN A 269 -50.67 -41.50 56.88
C GLN A 269 -49.79 -41.54 55.63
N ASN A 270 -49.44 -42.73 55.15
CA ASN A 270 -48.64 -42.91 53.94
C ASN A 270 -49.36 -42.39 52.69
N ALA A 271 -50.67 -42.63 52.56
CA ALA A 271 -51.47 -42.10 51.46
C ALA A 271 -51.54 -40.55 51.47
N ALA A 272 -51.64 -39.95 52.66
CA ALA A 272 -51.61 -38.49 52.81
C ALA A 272 -50.23 -37.90 52.43
N LEU A 273 -49.13 -38.55 52.85
CA LEU A 273 -47.77 -38.15 52.48
C LEU A 273 -47.51 -38.29 50.98
N ALA A 274 -47.94 -39.41 50.37
CA ALA A 274 -47.81 -39.64 48.94
C ALA A 274 -48.57 -38.58 48.13
N LYS A 275 -49.80 -38.26 48.54
CA LYS A 275 -50.61 -37.20 47.91
C LYS A 275 -49.92 -35.83 48.00
N SER A 276 -49.40 -35.47 49.18
CA SER A 276 -48.65 -34.22 49.36
C SER A 276 -47.38 -34.16 48.50
N ALA A 277 -46.67 -35.28 48.34
CA ALA A 277 -45.49 -35.34 47.47
C ALA A 277 -45.86 -35.18 45.98
N GLU A 278 -46.94 -35.82 45.53
CA GLU A 278 -47.47 -35.65 44.16
C GLU A 278 -47.88 -34.19 43.88
N GLU A 279 -48.54 -33.52 44.84
CA GLU A 279 -48.88 -32.10 44.76
C GLU A 279 -47.63 -31.21 44.63
N GLU A 280 -46.57 -31.47 45.40
CA GLU A 280 -45.30 -30.73 45.29
C GLU A 280 -44.57 -30.98 43.96
N PHE A 281 -44.48 -32.23 43.49
CA PHE A 281 -43.86 -32.54 42.19
C PHE A 281 -44.62 -31.92 41.02
N THR A 282 -45.96 -31.95 41.05
CA THR A 282 -46.78 -31.31 40.01
C THR A 282 -46.64 -29.79 40.07
N ALA A 283 -46.59 -29.18 41.26
CA ALA A 283 -46.33 -27.75 41.42
C ALA A 283 -44.94 -27.36 40.90
N HIS A 284 -43.90 -28.14 41.20
CA HIS A 284 -42.54 -27.92 40.72
C HIS A 284 -42.46 -28.04 39.20
N ALA A 285 -43.07 -29.08 38.60
CA ALA A 285 -43.14 -29.25 37.15
C ALA A 285 -43.86 -28.07 36.46
N VAL A 286 -44.90 -27.51 37.07
CA VAL A 286 -45.57 -26.30 36.57
C VAL A 286 -44.64 -25.07 36.65
N ARG A 287 -43.89 -24.90 37.75
CA ARG A 287 -42.90 -23.80 37.89
C ARG A 287 -41.80 -23.90 36.84
N GLN A 288 -41.20 -25.08 36.66
CA GLN A 288 -40.17 -25.32 35.66
C GLN A 288 -40.68 -25.09 34.23
N LYS A 289 -41.91 -25.53 33.92
CA LYS A 289 -42.53 -25.25 32.61
C LYS A 289 -42.67 -23.74 32.37
N ARG A 290 -43.07 -22.96 33.38
CA ARG A 290 -43.17 -21.48 33.29
C ARG A 290 -41.79 -20.84 33.07
N GLU A 291 -40.78 -21.29 33.79
CA GLU A 291 -39.40 -20.81 33.62
C GLU A 291 -38.85 -21.14 32.22
N ILE A 292 -39.04 -22.38 31.75
CA ILE A 292 -38.66 -22.79 30.40
C ILE A 292 -39.39 -21.94 29.34
N THR A 293 -40.68 -21.63 29.52
CA THR A 293 -41.40 -20.76 28.58
C THR A 293 -40.86 -19.32 28.59
N LEU A 294 -40.56 -18.76 29.77
CA LEU A 294 -39.97 -17.42 29.87
C LEU A 294 -38.57 -17.35 29.24
N LEU A 295 -37.72 -18.36 29.49
CA LEU A 295 -36.39 -18.43 28.87
C LEU A 295 -36.47 -18.59 27.36
N ARG A 296 -37.42 -19.39 26.84
CA ARG A 296 -37.66 -19.51 25.39
C ARG A 296 -38.14 -18.21 24.77
N GLU A 297 -39.02 -17.47 25.44
CA GLU A 297 -39.46 -16.14 25.01
C GLU A 297 -38.28 -15.15 25.00
N GLN A 298 -37.46 -15.15 26.06
CA GLN A 298 -36.25 -14.31 26.11
C GLN A 298 -35.28 -14.64 24.98
N VAL A 299 -34.95 -15.93 24.78
CA VAL A 299 -34.10 -16.37 23.66
C VAL A 299 -34.67 -15.90 22.33
N LYS A 300 -35.97 -16.10 22.08
CA LYS A 300 -36.63 -15.63 20.86
C LYS A 300 -36.54 -14.11 20.69
N THR A 301 -36.77 -13.32 21.75
CA THR A 301 -36.62 -11.85 21.66
C THR A 301 -35.19 -11.44 21.35
N THR A 302 -34.19 -12.12 21.90
CA THR A 302 -32.78 -11.83 21.60
C THR A 302 -32.38 -12.24 20.19
N GLU A 303 -32.91 -13.36 19.68
CA GLU A 303 -32.73 -13.80 18.31
C GLU A 303 -33.36 -12.83 17.31
N ASP A 304 -34.59 -12.38 17.58
CA ASP A 304 -35.28 -11.40 16.73
C ASP A 304 -34.57 -10.03 16.75
N ASN A 305 -34.08 -9.60 17.91
CA ASN A 305 -33.23 -8.41 18.03
C ASN A 305 -31.92 -8.55 17.23
N LEU A 306 -31.26 -9.71 17.33
CA LEU A 306 -30.02 -9.98 16.58
C LEU A 306 -30.29 -10.00 15.07
N LYS A 307 -31.36 -10.66 14.61
CA LYS A 307 -31.80 -10.66 13.21
C LYS A 307 -32.02 -9.23 12.71
N ALA A 308 -32.74 -8.40 13.46
CA ALA A 308 -32.96 -6.99 13.10
C ALA A 308 -31.64 -6.19 12.99
N VAL A 309 -30.70 -6.42 13.92
CA VAL A 309 -29.37 -5.80 13.88
C VAL A 309 -28.59 -6.27 12.65
N VAL A 310 -28.55 -7.57 12.36
CA VAL A 310 -27.88 -8.14 11.17
C VAL A 310 -28.48 -7.57 9.89
N GLU A 311 -29.80 -7.55 9.73
CA GLU A 311 -30.46 -6.93 8.57
C GLU A 311 -30.11 -5.44 8.42
N SER A 312 -29.99 -4.71 9.54
CA SER A 312 -29.59 -3.31 9.50
C SER A 312 -28.15 -3.13 9.02
N TYR A 313 -27.24 -4.04 9.41
CA TYR A 313 -25.85 -4.05 8.96
C TYR A 313 -25.75 -4.45 7.49
N GLU A 314 -26.48 -5.48 7.05
CA GLU A 314 -26.54 -5.87 5.63
C GLU A 314 -27.05 -4.73 4.75
N LYS A 315 -28.11 -4.02 5.18
CA LYS A 315 -28.61 -2.82 4.49
C LYS A 315 -27.56 -1.71 4.42
N ARG A 316 -26.78 -1.49 5.49
CA ARG A 316 -25.68 -0.50 5.50
C ARG A 316 -24.57 -0.90 4.53
N ILE A 317 -24.16 -2.17 4.54
CA ILE A 317 -23.17 -2.72 3.60
C ILE A 317 -23.65 -2.58 2.15
N GLN A 318 -24.90 -2.95 1.87
CA GLN A 318 -25.49 -2.79 0.53
C GLN A 318 -25.56 -1.31 0.10
N LYS A 319 -25.93 -0.40 1.00
CA LYS A 319 -25.95 1.04 0.71
C LYS A 319 -24.54 1.54 0.39
N GLN A 320 -23.56 1.21 1.21
CA GLN A 320 -22.16 1.57 0.99
C GLN A 320 -21.62 0.98 -0.32
N ALA A 321 -21.96 -0.27 -0.65
CA ALA A 321 -21.60 -0.89 -1.92
C ALA A 321 -22.22 -0.16 -3.13
N ARG A 322 -23.48 0.29 -3.02
CA ARG A 322 -24.15 1.10 -4.07
C ARG A 322 -23.50 2.48 -4.22
N GLU A 323 -23.14 3.13 -3.11
CA GLU A 323 -22.44 4.42 -3.10
C GLU A 323 -21.06 4.31 -3.76
N HIS A 324 -20.28 3.29 -3.39
CA HIS A 324 -18.98 3.01 -4.02
C HIS A 324 -19.12 2.66 -5.51
N ALA A 325 -20.11 1.85 -5.87
CA ALA A 325 -20.38 1.55 -7.27
C ALA A 325 -20.79 2.81 -8.07
N ALA A 326 -21.57 3.72 -7.48
CA ALA A 326 -21.92 4.99 -8.10
C ALA A 326 -20.70 5.93 -8.24
N ALA A 327 -19.84 5.99 -7.23
CA ALA A 327 -18.60 6.76 -7.26
C ALA A 327 -17.63 6.23 -8.34
N LEU A 328 -17.46 4.91 -8.43
CA LEU A 328 -16.65 4.28 -9.49
C LEU A 328 -17.20 4.59 -10.88
N ARG A 329 -18.52 4.54 -11.09
CA ARG A 329 -19.13 4.92 -12.38
C ARG A 329 -18.84 6.39 -12.73
N ARG A 330 -18.98 7.31 -11.76
CA ARG A 330 -18.65 8.73 -11.97
C ARG A 330 -17.18 8.93 -12.34
N LEU A 331 -16.25 8.35 -11.57
CA LEU A 331 -14.82 8.43 -11.87
C LEU A 331 -14.47 7.81 -13.23
N THR A 332 -15.17 6.75 -13.62
CA THR A 332 -15.00 6.14 -14.94
C THR A 332 -15.47 7.09 -16.05
N GLN A 333 -16.63 7.74 -15.87
CA GLN A 333 -17.14 8.75 -16.81
C GLN A 333 -16.20 9.96 -16.92
N GLU A 334 -15.73 10.49 -15.79
CA GLU A 334 -14.76 11.60 -15.76
C GLU A 334 -13.45 11.23 -16.48
N ARG A 335 -12.97 9.99 -16.27
CA ARG A 335 -11.81 9.44 -16.97
C ARG A 335 -12.05 9.36 -18.47
N ASP A 336 -13.23 8.90 -18.89
CA ASP A 336 -13.58 8.77 -20.31
C ASP A 336 -13.73 10.13 -20.99
N GLU A 337 -14.36 11.10 -20.33
CA GLU A 337 -14.48 12.48 -20.81
C GLU A 337 -13.09 13.13 -20.96
N ALA A 338 -12.22 12.97 -19.96
CA ALA A 338 -10.86 13.48 -20.01
C ALA A 338 -10.05 12.84 -21.15
N ASN A 339 -10.20 11.53 -21.38
CA ASN A 339 -9.56 10.83 -22.50
C ASN A 339 -10.09 11.31 -23.84
N CYS A 340 -11.41 11.43 -24.01
CA CYS A 340 -12.04 11.96 -25.23
C CYS A 340 -11.55 13.38 -25.53
N PHE A 341 -11.46 14.22 -24.50
CA PHE A 341 -10.95 15.59 -24.62
C PHE A 341 -9.47 15.60 -25.02
N ALA A 342 -8.64 14.78 -24.38
CA ALA A 342 -7.22 14.66 -24.70
C ALA A 342 -7.00 14.16 -26.14
N GLU A 343 -7.81 13.20 -26.60
CA GLU A 343 -7.77 12.72 -27.98
C GLU A 343 -8.21 13.78 -29.00
N SER A 344 -9.25 14.56 -28.68
CA SER A 344 -9.67 15.68 -29.52
C SER A 344 -8.55 16.71 -29.67
N LEU A 345 -7.90 17.08 -28.55
CA LEU A 345 -6.77 18.00 -28.54
C LEU A 345 -5.58 17.45 -29.35
N ARG A 346 -5.28 16.16 -29.24
CA ARG A 346 -4.26 15.50 -30.07
C ARG A 346 -4.60 15.61 -31.55
N ARG A 347 -5.85 15.38 -31.95
CA ARG A 347 -6.31 15.52 -33.35
C ARG A 347 -6.15 16.96 -33.84
N GLU A 348 -6.49 17.94 -33.02
CA GLU A 348 -6.30 19.37 -33.34
C GLU A 348 -4.83 19.74 -33.49
N LEU A 349 -3.96 19.27 -32.58
CA LEU A 349 -2.52 19.49 -32.69
C LEU A 349 -1.93 18.85 -33.94
N VAL A 350 -2.38 17.66 -34.33
CA VAL A 350 -1.97 17.01 -35.58
C VAL A 350 -2.41 17.84 -36.79
N LYS A 351 -3.64 18.37 -36.79
CA LYS A 351 -4.13 19.29 -37.84
C LYS A 351 -3.35 20.60 -37.88
N MET A 352 -3.06 21.20 -36.74
CA MET A 352 -2.23 22.41 -36.65
C MET A 352 -0.83 22.16 -37.18
N ARG A 353 -0.22 21.00 -36.84
CA ARG A 353 1.09 20.60 -37.34
C ARG A 353 1.08 20.34 -38.84
N SER A 354 0.01 19.76 -39.39
CA SER A 354 -0.12 19.56 -40.83
C SER A 354 -0.32 20.88 -41.57
N LEU A 355 -1.13 21.80 -41.03
CA LEU A 355 -1.27 23.16 -41.56
C LEU A 355 0.02 23.94 -41.50
N SER A 356 0.75 23.90 -40.37
CA SER A 356 2.04 24.57 -40.24
C SER A 356 3.06 23.96 -41.20
N ARG A 357 3.05 22.64 -41.38
CA ARG A 357 3.89 21.95 -42.37
C ARG A 357 3.55 22.42 -43.78
N GLN A 358 2.27 22.48 -44.15
CA GLN A 358 1.82 23.01 -45.44
C GLN A 358 2.20 24.49 -45.64
N MET A 359 2.08 25.33 -44.62
CA MET A 359 2.51 26.73 -44.71
C MET A 359 4.01 26.85 -44.95
N VAL A 360 4.81 26.03 -44.26
CA VAL A 360 6.26 25.96 -44.49
C VAL A 360 6.55 25.44 -45.90
N GLU A 361 5.90 24.37 -46.36
CA GLU A 361 6.04 23.85 -47.74
C GLU A 361 5.66 24.90 -48.79
N ARG A 362 4.51 25.58 -48.65
CA ARG A 362 4.08 26.66 -49.56
C ARG A 362 5.05 27.84 -49.56
N ARG A 363 5.62 28.17 -48.41
CA ARG A 363 6.66 29.20 -48.31
C ARG A 363 7.93 28.73 -49.03
N THR A 364 8.37 27.50 -48.84
CA THR A 364 9.51 26.93 -49.55
C THR A 364 9.25 26.91 -51.06
N GLU A 365 8.04 26.55 -51.50
CA GLU A 365 7.63 26.61 -52.92
C GLU A 365 7.72 28.05 -53.45
N LEU A 366 7.22 29.05 -52.71
CA LEU A 366 7.34 30.47 -53.08
C LEU A 366 8.81 30.93 -53.14
N GLU A 367 9.62 30.56 -52.14
CA GLU A 367 11.05 30.86 -52.10
C GLU A 367 11.76 30.24 -53.32
N MET A 368 11.43 29.00 -53.69
CA MET A 368 11.92 28.37 -54.92
C MET A 368 11.46 29.15 -56.17
N PHE A 369 10.20 29.57 -56.26
CA PHE A 369 9.73 30.41 -57.39
C PHE A 369 10.45 31.76 -57.47
N PHE A 370 10.72 32.40 -56.32
CA PHE A 370 11.53 33.61 -56.26
C PHE A 370 12.94 33.37 -56.82
N HIS A 371 13.58 32.27 -56.42
CA HIS A 371 14.91 31.90 -56.92
C HIS A 371 14.90 31.58 -58.42
N ASP A 372 13.88 30.86 -58.91
CA ASP A 372 13.73 30.54 -60.33
C ASP A 372 13.48 31.80 -61.18
N ALA A 373 12.63 32.72 -60.71
CA ALA A 373 12.39 33.99 -61.38
C ALA A 373 13.66 34.85 -61.42
N LEU A 374 14.43 34.90 -60.33
CA LEU A 374 15.74 35.55 -60.31
C LEU A 374 16.72 34.91 -61.28
N ALA A 375 16.78 33.58 -61.35
CA ALA A 375 17.63 32.86 -62.30
C ALA A 375 17.21 33.14 -63.75
N GLN A 376 15.91 33.22 -64.04
CA GLN A 376 15.41 33.57 -65.36
C GLN A 376 15.76 35.01 -65.75
N VAL A 377 15.56 35.99 -64.88
CA VAL A 377 15.97 37.38 -65.15
C VAL A 377 17.48 37.49 -65.32
N ARG A 378 18.28 36.74 -64.56
CA ARG A 378 19.73 36.66 -64.78
C ARG A 378 20.07 36.13 -66.17
N ARG A 379 19.39 35.08 -66.65
CA ARG A 379 19.56 34.56 -68.02
C ARG A 379 19.15 35.59 -69.07
N GLU A 380 17.99 36.22 -68.90
CA GLU A 380 17.48 37.26 -69.82
C GLU A 380 18.39 38.49 -69.85
N MET A 381 18.89 38.95 -68.70
CA MET A 381 19.88 40.04 -68.61
C MET A 381 21.18 39.71 -69.35
N LEU A 382 21.65 38.46 -69.25
CA LEU A 382 22.84 37.99 -69.97
C LEU A 382 22.57 37.91 -71.48
N GLU A 383 21.37 37.51 -71.89
CA GLU A 383 20.95 37.48 -73.30
C GLU A 383 20.73 38.88 -73.89
N GLU A 384 20.18 39.81 -73.12
CA GLU A 384 20.04 41.22 -73.52
C GLU A 384 21.37 41.92 -73.61
N ARG A 385 22.32 41.63 -72.69
CA ARG A 385 23.71 42.07 -72.84
C ARG A 385 24.38 41.52 -74.09
N ARG A 386 23.96 40.35 -74.59
CA ARG A 386 24.44 39.82 -75.89
C ARG A 386 23.75 40.45 -77.11
N ARG A 387 22.55 41.03 -76.99
CA ARG A 387 21.77 41.57 -78.13
C ARG A 387 21.84 43.09 -78.31
N GLY A 388 22.43 43.85 -77.40
CA GLY A 388 22.28 45.32 -77.33
C GLY A 388 23.55 46.16 -77.48
N THR A 389 24.40 45.95 -78.49
CA THR A 389 25.55 46.83 -78.82
C THR A 389 25.16 47.90 -79.87
N ARG A 390 24.33 48.90 -79.52
CA ARG A 390 24.13 50.12 -80.33
C ARG A 390 23.83 51.37 -79.49
N TYR A 391 24.71 52.38 -79.66
CA TYR A 391 24.49 53.84 -79.64
C TYR A 391 23.84 54.45 -78.36
N ILE A 392 24.59 55.02 -77.41
CA ILE A 392 25.28 56.34 -77.35
C ILE A 392 24.33 57.56 -77.24
N GLY A 393 24.54 58.34 -76.16
CA GLY A 393 24.13 59.75 -76.00
C GLY A 393 23.35 60.01 -74.72
N HIS A 394 23.98 60.51 -73.63
CA HIS A 394 23.96 61.93 -73.20
C HIS A 394 22.58 62.37 -72.65
N GLN A 395 22.39 63.01 -71.50
CA GLN A 395 23.26 63.77 -70.60
C GLN A 395 22.40 64.22 -69.38
N HIS A 396 23.05 64.51 -68.23
CA HIS A 396 22.70 65.51 -67.20
C HIS A 396 21.38 65.34 -66.38
N SER A 397 21.24 65.76 -65.12
CA SER A 397 22.13 66.15 -64.02
C SER A 397 21.21 66.50 -62.82
N ASN A 398 21.67 66.13 -61.62
CA ASN A 398 21.56 66.89 -60.37
C ASN A 398 20.23 66.97 -59.57
N SER A 399 20.38 66.47 -58.34
CA SER A 399 20.14 67.19 -57.07
C SER A 399 18.68 67.30 -56.64
N SER A 400 18.25 66.71 -55.51
CA SER A 400 18.50 67.19 -54.13
C SER A 400 17.14 66.98 -53.43
N SER A 401 16.91 66.61 -52.19
CA SER A 401 17.69 66.31 -50.99
C SER A 401 16.66 66.08 -49.88
N PHE A 402 17.03 65.32 -48.84
CA PHE A 402 16.46 65.39 -47.47
C PHE A 402 15.00 64.92 -47.29
N GLN A 403 14.56 64.37 -46.16
CA GLN A 403 15.17 63.86 -44.94
C GLN A 403 14.12 63.01 -44.23
N ARG A 404 14.59 62.02 -43.44
CA ARG A 404 14.13 61.63 -42.09
C ARG A 404 12.63 61.83 -41.74
N THR A 405 11.99 60.78 -41.24
CA THR A 405 11.91 60.47 -39.79
C THR A 405 11.05 59.23 -39.53
N THR A 406 11.64 58.30 -38.79
CA THR A 406 11.06 57.23 -37.94
C THR A 406 10.33 57.84 -36.72
N PRO A 407 9.86 57.11 -35.67
CA PRO A 407 9.30 55.75 -35.49
C PRO A 407 8.05 55.74 -34.54
N ARG A 408 7.66 54.53 -34.05
CA ARG A 408 7.00 54.19 -32.76
C ARG A 408 5.45 54.11 -32.69
N LEU A 409 4.96 52.86 -32.63
CA LEU A 409 3.81 52.40 -31.85
C LEU A 409 4.38 51.43 -30.80
N LYS A 410 4.48 51.79 -29.50
CA LYS A 410 3.47 51.60 -28.42
C LYS A 410 2.91 50.18 -28.47
N GLU A 411 3.48 49.20 -27.77
CA GLU A 411 3.50 49.01 -26.30
C GLU A 411 2.09 49.14 -25.71
N GLY A 412 1.40 48.01 -25.69
CA GLY A 412 0.06 47.80 -25.15
C GLY A 412 0.10 46.54 -24.29
N GLU A 413 0.19 46.79 -22.99
CA GLU A 413 -0.01 45.96 -21.82
C GLU A 413 -0.85 44.69 -22.06
N GLY A 414 -0.17 43.55 -22.15
CA GLY A 414 -0.75 42.22 -21.99
C GLY A 414 -0.28 41.64 -20.66
N GLU A 415 -0.97 42.01 -19.59
CA GLU A 415 -0.72 41.53 -18.24
C GLU A 415 -1.00 40.01 -18.17
N LEU A 416 0.08 39.25 -18.27
CA LEU A 416 0.40 38.03 -17.51
C LEU A 416 -0.80 37.25 -16.96
N MET A 417 -1.43 36.45 -17.82
CA MET A 417 -2.18 35.27 -17.40
C MET A 417 -1.20 34.19 -16.90
N LEU A 418 -0.83 34.30 -15.63
CA LEU A 418 -0.21 33.23 -14.85
C LEU A 418 -1.06 31.96 -14.97
N ILE A 419 -0.48 30.94 -15.58
CA ILE A 419 -0.91 29.54 -15.48
C ILE A 419 -0.73 29.14 -14.01
N SER A 420 -1.73 29.45 -13.19
CA SER A 420 -1.78 29.07 -11.79
C SER A 420 -2.15 27.61 -11.66
N ASN A 421 -1.24 26.87 -11.03
CA ASN A 421 -1.45 25.60 -10.36
C ASN A 421 -2.82 25.52 -9.66
N ARG A 422 -3.82 24.86 -10.27
CA ARG A 422 -5.00 24.39 -9.53
C ARG A 422 -4.66 23.07 -8.85
N ARG A 423 -4.09 23.20 -7.65
CA ARG A 423 -4.19 22.16 -6.61
C ARG A 423 -5.67 21.98 -6.28
N LEU A 424 -6.27 20.89 -6.73
CA LEU A 424 -7.54 20.40 -6.19
C LEU A 424 -7.28 19.94 -4.75
N ARG A 425 -7.82 20.72 -3.80
CA ARG A 425 -7.87 20.38 -2.39
C ARG A 425 -8.67 19.09 -2.21
N LEU A 426 -8.03 18.07 -1.62
CA LEU A 426 -8.74 16.95 -1.01
C LEU A 426 -9.65 17.44 0.13
N PRO A 427 -10.82 16.82 0.34
CA PRO A 427 -11.61 17.02 1.53
C PRO A 427 -10.92 16.33 2.71
N LEU A 428 -10.48 17.12 3.69
CA LEU A 428 -10.03 16.65 5.00
C LEU A 428 -11.28 16.18 5.79
N PRO A 429 -11.26 15.01 6.47
CA PRO A 429 -12.35 14.59 7.34
C PRO A 429 -12.36 15.43 8.64
N PRO A 430 -13.53 15.63 9.28
CA PRO A 430 -13.63 16.41 10.51
C PRO A 430 -12.96 15.67 11.69
N PRO A 431 -12.28 16.38 12.61
CA PRO A 431 -11.78 15.78 13.84
C PRO A 431 -12.96 15.55 14.81
N LEU A 432 -13.23 14.29 15.13
CA LEU A 432 -14.13 13.95 16.23
C LEU A 432 -13.42 14.21 17.55
N GLN A 433 -14.01 15.15 18.28
CA GLN A 433 -13.57 15.65 19.57
C GLN A 433 -13.57 14.54 20.62
N ILE A 434 -12.41 14.36 21.25
CA ILE A 434 -12.24 13.72 22.55
C ILE A 434 -12.81 14.70 23.58
N GLY A 435 -14.08 14.49 23.94
CA GLY A 435 -14.76 15.18 25.02
C GLY A 435 -14.59 14.40 26.32
N GLY A 436 -13.57 14.76 27.10
CA GLY A 436 -13.53 14.42 28.52
C GLY A 436 -14.55 15.25 29.29
N SER A 437 -15.36 14.61 30.12
CA SER A 437 -16.13 15.27 31.18
C SER A 437 -16.09 14.38 32.41
N GLY A 438 -15.23 14.77 33.35
CA GLY A 438 -15.21 14.23 34.69
C GLY A 438 -16.33 14.83 35.53
N SER A 439 -16.93 14.00 36.38
CA SER A 439 -17.48 14.47 37.66
C SER A 439 -17.36 13.34 38.67
N ASN A 440 -16.34 13.48 39.53
CA ASN A 440 -16.24 12.78 40.80
C ASN A 440 -17.22 13.43 41.79
N THR A 441 -18.13 12.65 42.34
CA THR A 441 -18.88 12.95 43.56
C THR A 441 -18.73 11.71 44.47
N THR A 442 -17.83 11.68 45.46
CA THR A 442 -17.70 12.50 46.67
C THR A 442 -18.81 12.23 47.70
N TRP A 443 -18.47 11.33 48.64
CA TRP A 443 -18.76 11.32 50.08
C TRP A 443 -20.22 11.43 50.59
N HIS A 444 -20.70 10.41 51.32
CA HIS A 444 -20.69 10.41 52.80
C HIS A 444 -21.39 9.17 53.39
N SER A 445 -20.64 8.41 54.18
CA SER A 445 -21.15 7.45 55.17
C SER A 445 -21.74 8.18 56.38
N LYS A 446 -22.88 7.71 56.90
CA LYS A 446 -23.24 7.91 58.31
C LYS A 446 -24.21 6.82 58.80
N GLU A 447 -23.64 5.94 59.62
CA GLU A 447 -24.13 5.31 60.85
C GLU A 447 -25.65 5.09 61.09
N SER A 448 -25.98 3.80 61.30
CA SER A 448 -26.98 3.14 62.17
C SER A 448 -27.54 3.97 63.36
N PRO A 449 -28.72 3.63 63.96
CA PRO A 449 -29.09 2.26 64.36
C PRO A 449 -30.58 1.85 64.38
N ALA A 450 -30.76 0.54 64.58
CA ALA A 450 -31.89 -0.16 65.22
C ALA A 450 -33.31 0.10 64.69
N GLY A 451 -33.87 -0.91 64.02
CA GLY A 451 -35.29 -0.98 63.70
C GLY A 451 -35.63 -2.28 63.01
N ASP A 452 -36.08 -3.26 63.79
CA ASP A 452 -36.75 -4.47 63.33
C ASP A 452 -37.94 -4.10 62.42
N GLY A 453 -38.03 -4.76 61.26
CA GLY A 453 -39.25 -4.71 60.47
C GLY A 453 -39.02 -4.70 58.96
N ASN A 454 -39.10 -5.90 58.38
CA ASN A 454 -40.05 -6.18 57.31
C ASN A 454 -39.78 -5.58 55.89
N MET A 455 -39.80 -6.48 54.90
CA MET A 455 -39.89 -6.27 53.45
C MET A 455 -38.61 -5.82 52.71
N GLY A 456 -37.71 -6.79 52.50
CA GLY A 456 -36.62 -6.70 51.52
C GLY A 456 -37.11 -6.85 50.08
N GLY A 457 -36.96 -5.77 49.30
CA GLY A 457 -37.04 -5.77 47.83
C GLY A 457 -35.81 -6.40 47.17
N PRO A 458 -35.86 -6.66 45.86
CA PRO A 458 -35.15 -7.77 45.23
C PRO A 458 -33.67 -7.44 44.99
N SER A 459 -32.80 -8.02 45.80
CA SER A 459 -31.40 -8.22 45.45
C SER A 459 -31.29 -9.38 44.47
N LEU A 460 -30.66 -9.11 43.32
CA LEU A 460 -30.37 -10.06 42.24
C LEU A 460 -29.88 -11.41 42.77
N PRO A 461 -30.43 -12.55 42.31
CA PRO A 461 -29.91 -13.85 42.70
C PRO A 461 -28.58 -14.08 41.97
N LEU A 462 -27.50 -14.24 42.74
CA LEU A 462 -26.32 -14.96 42.28
C LEU A 462 -26.78 -16.37 41.92
N ILE A 463 -26.79 -16.71 40.63
CA ILE A 463 -27.13 -18.04 40.14
C ILE A 463 -25.96 -18.97 40.49
N THR A 464 -26.05 -19.64 41.64
CA THR A 464 -25.25 -20.83 41.95
C THR A 464 -25.83 -22.00 41.17
N LEU A 465 -25.19 -22.35 40.05
CA LEU A 465 -25.54 -23.52 39.24
C LEU A 465 -25.26 -24.82 40.02
N PRO A 466 -26.14 -25.83 39.93
CA PRO A 466 -25.90 -27.12 40.53
C PRO A 466 -24.85 -27.88 39.73
N LYS A 467 -23.90 -28.44 40.46
CA LYS A 467 -22.84 -29.34 40.00
C LYS A 467 -23.46 -30.71 39.74
N GLU A 468 -23.84 -31.01 38.50
CA GLU A 468 -24.28 -32.36 38.12
C GLU A 468 -23.71 -32.81 36.77
N GLU A 469 -23.30 -34.07 36.77
CA GLU A 469 -22.48 -34.79 35.81
C GLU A 469 -23.24 -35.06 34.50
N LEU A 470 -22.73 -34.56 33.38
CA LEU A 470 -23.07 -35.09 32.06
C LEU A 470 -21.81 -35.25 31.22
N ALA A 471 -21.42 -36.51 31.03
CA ALA A 471 -20.42 -36.94 30.08
C ALA A 471 -20.88 -36.61 28.65
N VAL A 472 -20.23 -35.64 28.01
CA VAL A 472 -20.44 -35.32 26.60
C VAL A 472 -19.31 -35.94 25.78
N THR A 473 -19.72 -36.84 24.89
CA THR A 473 -18.89 -37.53 23.90
C THR A 473 -18.37 -36.55 22.84
N ARG A 474 -17.05 -36.59 22.64
CA ARG A 474 -16.29 -35.86 21.61
C ARG A 474 -16.63 -36.37 20.21
N SER A 475 -17.15 -35.51 19.33
CA SER A 475 -16.95 -35.62 17.88
C SER A 475 -17.40 -34.33 17.18
N SER A 476 -16.49 -33.37 17.02
CA SER A 476 -16.63 -32.30 16.03
C SER A 476 -15.28 -32.11 15.34
N ARG A 477 -15.25 -32.54 14.08
CA ARG A 477 -14.11 -32.42 13.18
C ARG A 477 -13.81 -30.94 12.95
N LEU A 478 -12.56 -30.56 13.22
CA LEU A 478 -11.97 -29.27 12.88
C LEU A 478 -11.96 -29.09 11.36
N ILE A 479 -12.55 -27.99 10.90
CA ILE A 479 -12.35 -27.46 9.55
C ILE A 479 -11.02 -26.68 9.57
N PRO A 480 -10.07 -26.94 8.65
CA PRO A 480 -8.80 -26.22 8.64
C PRO A 480 -9.00 -24.73 8.36
N ALA A 481 -8.35 -23.88 9.15
CA ALA A 481 -8.33 -22.44 8.97
C ALA A 481 -7.74 -22.09 7.59
N LYS A 482 -8.54 -21.40 6.77
CA LYS A 482 -8.07 -20.73 5.56
C LYS A 482 -7.26 -19.51 6.03
N GLU A 483 -6.00 -19.43 5.64
CA GLU A 483 -5.07 -18.39 6.07
C GLU A 483 -5.58 -17.00 5.67
N TRP A 484 -5.86 -16.17 6.69
CA TRP A 484 -6.17 -14.75 6.53
C TRP A 484 -4.90 -13.96 6.81
N HIS A 485 -4.27 -13.41 5.77
CA HIS A 485 -3.17 -12.47 5.94
C HIS A 485 -3.73 -11.07 6.23
N TYR A 486 -3.38 -10.54 7.40
CA TYR A 486 -3.59 -9.14 7.76
C TYR A 486 -2.46 -8.29 7.19
N ASN A 487 -2.79 -7.21 6.47
CA ASN A 487 -1.84 -6.15 6.16
C ASN A 487 -1.93 -5.04 7.23
N GLU A 488 -0.84 -4.29 7.44
CA GLU A 488 -0.66 -3.22 8.44
C GLU A 488 -1.74 -2.10 8.46
N GLY A 489 -2.70 -2.09 7.53
CA GLY A 489 -3.76 -1.09 7.40
C GLY A 489 -5.19 -1.51 7.79
N GLY A 490 -5.40 -2.71 8.35
CA GLY A 490 -6.71 -3.11 8.89
C GLY A 490 -7.88 -3.27 7.88
N ALA A 491 -7.62 -3.24 6.58
CA ALA A 491 -8.64 -3.38 5.54
C ALA A 491 -8.56 -4.75 4.84
N LEU A 492 -9.67 -5.49 4.84
CA LEU A 492 -9.83 -6.74 4.07
C LEU A 492 -9.69 -6.44 2.57
N THR A 493 -8.56 -6.79 1.98
CA THR A 493 -8.33 -6.63 0.53
C THR A 493 -8.22 -8.00 -0.12
N THR A 494 -9.22 -8.35 -0.92
CA THR A 494 -9.18 -9.51 -1.82
C THR A 494 -8.24 -9.18 -2.99
N ARG A 495 -6.99 -9.67 -2.94
CA ARG A 495 -6.09 -9.60 -4.10
C ARG A 495 -6.57 -10.57 -5.18
N PHE A 496 -7.31 -10.04 -6.15
CA PHE A 496 -7.37 -10.63 -7.48
C PHE A 496 -6.00 -10.44 -8.14
N LEU A 497 -5.45 -11.57 -8.58
CA LEU A 497 -4.22 -11.69 -9.37
C LEU A 497 -4.35 -10.82 -10.64
N PRO A 498 -3.46 -9.83 -10.89
CA PRO A 498 -3.44 -9.17 -12.17
C PRO A 498 -2.81 -10.12 -13.18
N SER A 499 -3.63 -10.59 -14.11
CA SER A 499 -3.19 -11.30 -15.31
C SER A 499 -2.25 -10.40 -16.10
N SER A 500 -1.13 -10.99 -16.51
CA SER A 500 -0.03 -10.41 -17.26
C SER A 500 -0.46 -9.78 -18.59
N GLU A 501 -0.21 -8.49 -18.78
CA GLU A 501 0.03 -7.89 -20.10
C GLU A 501 1.06 -6.77 -19.93
N GLU A 502 2.33 -7.08 -20.23
CA GLU A 502 3.41 -6.10 -20.38
C GLU A 502 3.62 -5.75 -21.87
N PRO A 503 4.01 -4.50 -22.19
CA PRO A 503 3.92 -3.93 -23.51
C PRO A 503 5.25 -4.04 -24.28
N LEU A 504 5.22 -4.78 -25.38
CA LEU A 504 6.23 -4.67 -26.43
C LEU A 504 5.93 -3.43 -27.27
N PHE A 505 6.86 -2.47 -27.32
CA PHE A 505 7.34 -1.76 -28.53
C PHE A 505 8.24 -0.59 -28.11
N ALA A 506 9.51 -0.92 -27.88
CA ALA A 506 10.63 0.00 -27.94
C ALA A 506 11.36 -0.17 -29.28
N HIS A 507 12.12 0.87 -29.67
CA HIS A 507 13.09 0.97 -30.77
C HIS A 507 12.49 1.39 -32.12
N SER A 508 12.58 2.69 -32.46
CA SER A 508 13.72 3.35 -33.13
C SER A 508 13.84 2.94 -34.60
N ASP A 509 13.73 3.91 -35.52
CA ASP A 509 14.45 4.00 -36.81
C ASP A 509 13.78 5.02 -37.74
N LEU A 510 14.10 6.30 -37.59
CA LEU A 510 13.91 7.32 -38.64
C LEU A 510 15.11 8.29 -38.66
N SER A 511 16.31 7.73 -38.74
CA SER A 511 17.52 8.43 -39.15
C SER A 511 17.78 8.17 -40.63
N CYS A 512 17.24 8.99 -41.53
CA CYS A 512 17.69 9.10 -42.93
C CYS A 512 16.92 10.21 -43.65
N ILE A 513 17.39 11.46 -43.54
CA ILE A 513 17.09 12.49 -44.54
C ILE A 513 18.44 13.13 -44.93
N PRO A 514 18.78 13.14 -46.22
CA PRO A 514 20.13 13.44 -46.71
C PRO A 514 20.44 14.93 -46.64
N ASN A 515 21.70 15.23 -46.32
CA ASN A 515 22.32 16.56 -46.41
C ASN A 515 22.05 17.21 -47.78
N ALA A 516 21.37 18.36 -47.79
CA ALA A 516 21.25 19.23 -48.95
C ALA A 516 22.38 20.30 -48.96
N PRO A 517 22.86 20.73 -50.15
CA PRO A 517 24.21 21.26 -50.35
C PRO A 517 24.37 22.73 -49.93
N LYS A 518 25.59 23.08 -49.48
CA LYS A 518 26.00 24.42 -49.05
C LYS A 518 25.94 25.43 -50.20
N LEU A 519 25.29 26.56 -49.90
CA LEU A 519 25.02 27.74 -50.74
C LEU A 519 26.27 28.58 -51.11
N LYS A 520 27.44 27.97 -51.38
CA LYS A 520 28.70 28.71 -51.61
C LYS A 520 29.09 28.97 -53.08
N ASP A 521 28.36 28.40 -54.04
CA ASP A 521 28.73 28.51 -55.48
C ASP A 521 27.80 29.40 -56.33
N LEU A 522 26.83 30.07 -55.71
CA LEU A 522 26.01 31.06 -56.41
C LEU A 522 26.60 32.45 -56.16
N GLN A 523 27.38 32.95 -57.12
CA GLN A 523 27.77 34.35 -57.20
C GLN A 523 26.58 35.24 -56.82
N SER A 524 26.68 35.86 -55.64
CA SER A 524 25.67 36.71 -55.03
C SER A 524 25.58 38.01 -55.83
N ILE A 525 24.77 37.99 -56.89
CA ILE A 525 24.22 39.22 -57.45
C ILE A 525 23.20 39.70 -56.42
N GLU A 526 23.63 40.64 -55.56
CA GLU A 526 22.78 41.28 -54.56
C GLU A 526 21.56 41.92 -55.24
N ILE A 527 20.39 41.83 -54.60
CA ILE A 527 19.13 42.42 -55.08
C ILE A 527 19.26 43.95 -55.30
N SER A 528 20.25 44.57 -54.66
CA SER A 528 20.66 45.98 -54.85
C SER A 528 21.16 46.28 -56.27
N GLN A 529 21.73 45.30 -56.99
CA GLN A 529 22.32 45.48 -58.32
C GLN A 529 21.32 45.34 -59.49
N LEU A 530 20.14 44.78 -59.22
CA LEU A 530 19.08 44.67 -60.21
C LEU A 530 18.51 46.07 -60.45
N CYS A 531 18.51 46.52 -61.70
CA CYS A 531 17.84 47.78 -62.02
C CYS A 531 16.33 47.62 -61.78
N TRP A 532 15.61 48.73 -61.58
CA TRP A 532 14.17 48.67 -61.29
C TRP A 532 13.39 47.87 -62.35
N LYS A 533 13.82 47.95 -63.62
CA LYS A 533 13.30 47.18 -64.74
C LYS A 533 13.50 45.66 -64.58
N ASP A 534 14.65 45.24 -64.05
CA ASP A 534 14.93 43.82 -63.77
C ASP A 534 14.09 43.33 -62.59
N LYS A 535 13.94 44.15 -61.54
CA LYS A 535 13.06 43.84 -60.40
C LYS A 535 11.61 43.70 -60.84
N GLU A 536 11.15 44.58 -61.72
CA GLU A 536 9.83 44.51 -62.32
C GLU A 536 9.66 43.24 -63.15
N ARG A 537 10.67 42.82 -63.92
CA ARG A 537 10.65 41.52 -64.62
C ARG A 537 10.60 40.34 -63.69
N VAL A 538 11.38 40.33 -62.60
CA VAL A 538 11.31 39.27 -61.60
C VAL A 538 9.88 39.18 -61.06
N LEU A 539 9.29 40.32 -60.69
CA LEU A 539 7.90 40.38 -60.24
C LEU A 539 6.92 39.92 -61.32
N GLN A 540 7.10 40.32 -62.57
CA GLN A 540 6.23 39.88 -63.67
C GLN A 540 6.32 38.37 -63.92
N ILE A 541 7.52 37.79 -63.92
CA ILE A 541 7.72 36.34 -64.04
C ILE A 541 7.08 35.64 -62.84
N LEU A 542 7.25 36.19 -61.64
CA LEU A 542 6.69 35.63 -60.41
C LEU A 542 5.17 35.68 -60.42
N PHE A 543 4.56 36.81 -60.79
CA PHE A 543 3.12 36.95 -60.95
C PHE A 543 2.58 36.08 -62.08
N LYS A 544 3.30 35.96 -63.19
CA LYS A 544 2.91 35.10 -64.32
C LYS A 544 2.96 33.61 -63.94
N GLN A 545 3.92 33.19 -63.13
CA GLN A 545 3.98 31.83 -62.61
C GLN A 545 2.95 31.58 -61.49
N LEU A 546 2.69 32.55 -60.61
CA LEU A 546 1.62 32.48 -59.60
C LEU A 546 0.24 32.37 -60.25
N GLN A 547 -0.02 33.16 -61.29
CA GLN A 547 -1.26 33.11 -62.07
C GLN A 547 -1.35 31.84 -62.95
N GLY A 548 -0.22 31.30 -63.39
CA GLY A 548 -0.17 30.04 -64.13
C GLY A 548 -0.47 28.81 -63.26
N LYS A 549 -0.17 28.87 -61.96
CA LYS A 549 -0.37 27.74 -61.03
C LYS A 549 -1.68 27.78 -60.24
N SER A 550 -2.36 28.93 -60.15
CA SER A 550 -3.66 29.02 -59.44
C SER A 550 -4.79 28.22 -60.08
N ASN A 551 -4.58 27.66 -61.27
CA ASN A 551 -5.62 26.96 -62.04
C ASN A 551 -5.48 25.43 -62.10
N PHE A 552 -4.55 24.83 -61.34
CA PHE A 552 -4.23 23.39 -61.45
C PHE A 552 -4.37 22.53 -60.17
N SER A 553 -4.94 23.02 -59.07
CA SER A 553 -5.04 22.21 -57.83
C SER A 553 -6.45 22.11 -57.23
N LYS A 554 -7.48 22.04 -58.07
CA LYS A 554 -8.89 21.99 -57.64
C LYS A 554 -9.62 20.76 -58.21
N ALA A 555 -9.04 19.57 -58.05
CA ALA A 555 -9.71 18.30 -58.34
C ALA A 555 -8.94 17.12 -57.72
N GLU A 556 -9.28 16.72 -56.49
CA GLU A 556 -9.34 15.32 -56.04
C GLU A 556 -9.79 15.27 -54.57
N GLN A 557 -11.09 15.07 -54.41
CA GLN A 557 -11.79 14.80 -53.16
C GLN A 557 -12.45 13.43 -53.33
N CYS A 558 -11.75 12.35 -52.94
CA CYS A 558 -12.28 10.99 -52.78
C CYS A 558 -12.17 10.67 -51.28
N LYS A 559 -13.23 10.64 -50.47
CA LYS A 559 -14.30 9.63 -50.32
C LYS A 559 -13.79 8.22 -49.99
N SER A 560 -13.66 7.93 -48.70
CA SER A 560 -13.86 6.63 -48.01
C SER A 560 -14.16 6.99 -46.54
N THR A 561 -15.33 6.82 -45.90
CA THR A 561 -16.31 5.71 -45.79
C THR A 561 -15.67 4.35 -45.55
N GLY A 562 -15.88 3.83 -44.34
CA GLY A 562 -15.40 2.56 -43.79
C GLY A 562 -15.04 2.78 -42.32
N ASP A 563 -15.95 2.44 -41.39
CA ASP A 563 -15.85 1.23 -40.54
C ASP A 563 -14.91 1.49 -39.35
N THR A 564 -15.27 1.38 -38.07
CA THR A 564 -16.27 0.56 -37.38
C THR A 564 -16.55 1.19 -36.01
N GLY A 565 -17.83 1.23 -35.63
CA GLY A 565 -18.27 1.56 -34.28
C GLY A 565 -18.21 0.36 -33.34
N ASP A 566 -18.28 0.70 -32.06
CA ASP A 566 -18.86 -0.09 -30.97
C ASP A 566 -18.17 -1.40 -30.56
N LEU A 567 -17.20 -1.26 -29.65
CA LEU A 567 -16.87 -2.29 -28.66
C LEU A 567 -17.29 -1.80 -27.27
N VAL A 568 -18.59 -1.90 -26.98
CA VAL A 568 -19.13 -1.92 -25.62
C VAL A 568 -18.91 -3.33 -25.07
N GLY A 569 -17.83 -3.52 -24.31
CA GLY A 569 -17.57 -4.74 -23.55
C GLY A 569 -18.51 -4.85 -22.35
N SER A 570 -19.73 -5.32 -22.59
CA SER A 570 -20.64 -5.80 -21.53
C SER A 570 -20.30 -7.26 -21.23
N VAL A 571 -19.48 -7.47 -20.20
CA VAL A 571 -19.22 -8.80 -19.63
C VAL A 571 -20.46 -9.21 -18.83
N VAL A 572 -21.35 -9.91 -19.53
CA VAL A 572 -22.39 -10.76 -18.95
C VAL A 572 -21.72 -12.08 -18.63
N VAL A 573 -21.49 -12.36 -17.33
CA VAL A 573 -21.07 -13.68 -16.86
C VAL A 573 -21.93 -14.08 -15.66
N ASN A 574 -22.89 -14.95 -15.99
CA ASN A 574 -23.34 -16.12 -15.25
C ASN A 574 -23.81 -15.97 -13.80
N SER A 575 -25.12 -15.82 -13.65
CA SER A 575 -25.88 -16.23 -12.47
C SER A 575 -26.40 -17.67 -12.66
N GLU A 576 -25.51 -18.63 -12.41
CA GLU A 576 -25.78 -20.07 -12.30
C GLU A 576 -24.87 -20.53 -11.15
N THR A 577 -25.34 -20.96 -9.98
CA THR A 577 -25.96 -22.26 -9.74
C THR A 577 -26.14 -22.42 -8.22
N HIS A 578 -27.31 -22.94 -7.84
CA HIS A 578 -27.53 -24.02 -6.87
C HIS A 578 -26.98 -23.97 -5.42
N THR A 579 -27.95 -24.12 -4.50
CA THR A 579 -27.96 -25.07 -3.34
C THR A 579 -27.03 -24.74 -2.16
N PHE A 580 -27.33 -24.96 -0.87
CA PHE A 580 -28.22 -25.83 -0.07
C PHE A 580 -28.61 -25.02 1.20
N LEU A 581 -29.83 -25.06 1.74
CA LEU A 581 -30.43 -26.11 2.59
C LEU A 581 -29.57 -26.52 3.81
N THR A 582 -30.04 -26.22 5.02
CA THR A 582 -29.78 -26.90 6.31
C THR A 582 -30.72 -26.24 7.31
N GLU A 583 -31.82 -26.92 7.67
CA GLU A 583 -31.99 -27.67 8.94
C GLU A 583 -31.90 -26.80 10.19
#